data_AF-A0A968JSX1-F1
#
_entry.id   AF-A0A968JSX1-F1
#
_cell.length_a   1.000
_cell.length_b   1.000
_cell.length_c   1.000
_cell.angle_alpha   90.00
_cell.angle_beta   90.00
_cell.angle_gamma   90.00
#
_symmetry.space_group_name_H-M   'P 1'
#
loop_
_entity.id
_entity.type
_entity.pdbx_description
1 polymer ?
#
loop_
_entity_poly.entity_id
_entity_poly.type
_entity_poly.pdbx_seq_one_letter_code
_entity_poly.pdbx_strand_id
1 'polypeptide(L)'
;MPVISITTNPENLWDNETGIYAMGSNPGDHPYFGANFWQDWEKPAYIEFFEPDGKQGFEMPCGIKIFGAWSRAHAQKSFSLHARGEYGEKEIEYDIFHYSPVKDFETVVLRNGGNDFLNSNIRDEFMTSLVDDLNIDHQAYRPSVIYLNGEYWGLLHIRKNK
;
A
#
# COMPACT_ATOMS: atom_id res chain seq x y z
N MET A 1 6.13 0.32 -14.67
CA MET A 1 5.50 0.81 -13.42
C MET A 1 6.55 0.82 -12.32
N PRO A 2 6.48 1.74 -11.34
CA PRO A 2 7.33 1.67 -10.16
C PRO A 2 7.05 0.41 -9.33
N VAL A 3 8.02 0.04 -8.50
CA VAL A 3 7.95 -1.11 -7.59
C VAL A 3 8.10 -0.62 -6.16
N ILE A 4 7.29 -1.16 -5.25
CA ILE A 4 7.44 -0.98 -3.81
C ILE A 4 7.65 -2.35 -3.18
N SER A 5 8.80 -2.51 -2.52
CA SER A 5 9.11 -3.66 -1.69
C SER A 5 8.87 -3.29 -0.23
N ILE A 6 8.08 -4.08 0.48
CA ILE A 6 7.84 -3.94 1.92
C ILE A 6 8.41 -5.17 2.61
N THR A 7 9.39 -4.95 3.48
CA THR A 7 10.01 -5.99 4.28
C THR A 7 9.70 -5.78 5.76
N THR A 8 9.21 -6.81 6.43
CA THR A 8 8.91 -6.79 7.87
C THR A 8 9.04 -8.18 8.47
N ASN A 9 9.09 -8.30 9.80
CA ASN A 9 8.97 -9.60 10.46
C ASN A 9 7.66 -10.26 9.98
N PRO A 10 7.68 -11.50 9.42
CA PRO A 10 6.49 -12.20 8.95
C PRO A 10 5.34 -12.24 9.96
N GLU A 11 5.63 -12.29 11.26
CA GLU A 11 4.62 -12.25 12.32
C GLU A 11 3.80 -10.96 12.30
N ASN A 12 4.39 -9.83 11.91
CA ASN A 12 3.67 -8.57 11.80
C ASN A 12 2.53 -8.62 10.77
N LEU A 13 2.62 -9.50 9.78
CA LEU A 13 1.60 -9.69 8.75
C LEU A 13 0.69 -10.87 9.10
N TRP A 14 1.27 -12.03 9.41
CA TRP A 14 0.57 -13.31 9.32
C TRP A 14 0.28 -13.96 10.67
N ASP A 15 0.83 -13.44 11.77
CA ASP A 15 0.56 -13.99 13.10
C ASP A 15 -0.93 -13.93 13.42
N ASN A 16 -1.44 -15.00 14.02
CA ASN A 16 -2.87 -15.09 14.30
C ASN A 16 -3.30 -14.12 15.40
N GLU A 17 -2.43 -13.79 16.35
CA GLU A 17 -2.80 -12.90 17.46
C GLU A 17 -2.61 -11.43 17.11
N THR A 18 -1.55 -11.10 16.37
CA THR A 18 -1.09 -9.71 16.19
C THR A 18 -0.78 -9.33 14.73
N GLY A 19 -0.87 -10.28 13.80
CA GLY A 19 -0.58 -10.07 12.39
C GLY A 19 -1.68 -9.26 11.71
N ILE A 20 -1.32 -8.13 11.09
CA ILE A 20 -2.29 -7.16 10.55
C ILE A 20 -3.06 -7.69 9.33
N TYR A 21 -2.60 -8.77 8.69
CA TYR A 21 -3.32 -9.44 7.60
C TYR A 21 -4.19 -10.61 8.06
N ALA A 22 -4.00 -11.11 9.28
CA ALA A 22 -4.61 -12.33 9.75
C ALA A 22 -6.10 -12.16 10.10
N MET A 23 -6.82 -13.29 10.16
CA MET A 23 -8.21 -13.32 10.59
C MET A 23 -8.38 -13.09 12.09
N GLY A 24 -7.36 -13.35 12.91
CA GLY A 24 -7.52 -13.24 14.35
C GLY A 24 -8.32 -14.39 14.97
N SER A 25 -8.49 -14.31 16.29
CA SER A 25 -9.13 -15.38 17.06
C SER A 25 -10.66 -15.36 17.04
N ASN A 26 -11.30 -14.26 16.64
CA ASN A 26 -12.76 -14.14 16.68
C ASN A 26 -13.32 -13.23 15.56
N PRO A 27 -13.13 -13.59 14.27
CA PRO A 27 -13.77 -12.86 13.18
C PRO A 27 -15.29 -13.13 13.20
N GLY A 28 -16.10 -12.08 13.13
CA GLY A 28 -17.53 -12.21 12.85
C GLY A 28 -17.81 -12.65 11.41
N ASP A 29 -19.08 -12.62 11.00
CA ASP A 29 -19.47 -12.84 9.60
C ASP A 29 -18.89 -11.75 8.69
N HIS A 30 -18.82 -12.05 7.38
CA HIS A 30 -18.37 -11.10 6.36
C HIS A 30 -19.05 -9.72 6.58
N PRO A 31 -18.28 -8.63 6.73
CA PRO A 31 -16.88 -8.44 6.31
C PRO A 31 -15.83 -8.76 7.40
N TYR A 32 -16.14 -9.67 8.32
CA TYR A 32 -15.25 -10.22 9.36
C TYR A 32 -14.90 -9.23 10.46
N PHE A 33 -15.85 -8.39 10.87
CA PHE A 33 -15.63 -7.45 11.98
C PHE A 33 -15.08 -8.19 13.21
N GLY A 34 -14.03 -7.63 13.80
CA GLY A 34 -13.27 -8.28 14.89
C GLY A 34 -11.96 -8.94 14.44
N ALA A 35 -11.78 -9.22 13.14
CA ALA A 35 -10.51 -9.71 12.62
C ALA A 35 -9.35 -8.72 12.80
N ASN A 36 -8.11 -9.21 12.75
CA ASN A 36 -6.92 -8.37 12.99
C ASN A 36 -6.81 -7.22 11.99
N PHE A 37 -7.19 -7.44 10.73
CA PHE A 37 -7.19 -6.37 9.70
C PHE A 37 -8.22 -5.25 9.93
N TRP A 38 -9.09 -5.38 10.94
CA TRP A 38 -9.96 -4.29 11.40
C TRP A 38 -9.33 -3.43 12.50
N GLN A 39 -8.27 -3.93 13.13
CA GLN A 39 -7.58 -3.23 14.21
C GLN A 39 -6.76 -2.07 13.65
N ASP A 40 -6.56 -1.05 14.47
CA ASP A 40 -5.75 0.12 14.09
C ASP A 40 -4.25 -0.07 14.38
N TRP A 41 -3.77 -1.30 14.15
CA TRP A 41 -2.39 -1.67 14.44
C TRP A 41 -1.43 -1.16 13.38
N GLU A 42 -0.31 -0.62 13.86
CA GLU A 42 0.84 -0.23 13.07
C GLU A 42 1.99 -1.16 13.39
N LYS A 43 2.68 -1.62 12.35
CA LYS A 43 3.83 -2.52 12.48
C LYS A 43 5.06 -1.91 11.84
N PRO A 44 6.25 -2.07 12.44
CA PRO A 44 7.48 -1.60 11.83
C PRO A 44 7.77 -2.39 10.56
N ALA A 45 8.24 -1.72 9.52
CA ALA A 45 8.69 -2.30 8.28
C ALA A 45 9.86 -1.48 7.71
N TYR A 46 10.48 -2.02 6.68
CA TYR A 46 11.42 -1.33 5.81
C TYR A 46 10.81 -1.28 4.42
N ILE A 47 10.83 -0.10 3.79
CA ILE A 47 10.28 0.10 2.46
C ILE A 47 11.36 0.52 1.50
N GLU A 48 11.30 -0.04 0.29
CA GLU A 48 12.15 0.34 -0.83
C GLU A 48 11.25 0.67 -2.02
N PHE A 49 11.55 1.79 -2.68
CA PHE A 49 10.84 2.25 -3.85
C PHE A 49 11.79 2.30 -5.05
N PHE A 50 11.34 1.73 -6.18
CA PHE A 50 12.07 1.72 -7.43
C PHE A 50 11.23 2.36 -8.55
N GLU A 51 11.87 3.19 -9.34
CA GLU A 51 11.31 3.78 -10.55
C GLU A 51 11.14 2.73 -11.67
N PRO A 52 10.30 2.98 -12.69
CA PRO A 52 10.11 2.06 -13.82
C PRO A 52 11.38 1.68 -14.58
N ASP A 53 12.41 2.52 -14.53
CA ASP A 53 13.73 2.28 -15.14
C ASP A 53 14.64 1.40 -14.27
N GLY A 54 14.16 0.96 -13.10
CA GLY A 54 14.90 0.14 -12.14
C GLY A 54 15.78 0.96 -11.20
N LYS A 55 15.80 2.30 -11.30
CA LYS A 55 16.55 3.14 -10.38
C LYS A 55 15.87 3.15 -9.00
N GLN A 56 16.66 2.96 -7.95
CA GLN A 56 16.19 3.13 -6.58
C GLN A 56 15.86 4.61 -6.32
N GLY A 57 14.62 4.89 -5.92
CA GLY A 57 14.16 6.23 -5.59
C GLY A 57 14.44 6.57 -4.13
N PHE A 58 13.89 5.78 -3.19
CA PHE A 58 14.16 5.92 -1.77
C PHE A 58 14.05 4.57 -1.06
N GLU A 59 14.68 4.48 0.12
CA GLU A 59 14.50 3.38 1.06
C GLU A 59 14.52 3.93 2.49
N MET A 60 13.66 3.41 3.37
CA MET A 60 13.63 3.84 4.76
C MET A 60 12.86 2.89 5.67
N PRO A 61 13.15 2.89 6.99
CA PRO A 61 12.24 2.31 7.97
C PRO A 61 10.94 3.11 8.05
N CYS A 62 9.80 2.42 8.21
CA CYS A 62 8.49 3.05 8.30
C CYS A 62 7.51 2.21 9.13
N GLY A 63 6.33 2.77 9.42
CA GLY A 63 5.18 2.04 9.93
C GLY A 63 4.27 1.59 8.78
N ILE A 64 3.69 0.38 8.89
CA ILE A 64 2.66 -0.10 7.97
C ILE A 64 1.37 -0.42 8.73
N LYS A 65 0.24 -0.01 8.14
CA LYS A 65 -1.12 -0.32 8.64
C LYS A 65 -2.01 -0.80 7.52
N ILE A 66 -3.02 -1.61 7.85
CA ILE A 66 -4.12 -1.88 6.92
C ILE A 66 -4.99 -0.63 6.77
N PHE A 67 -5.17 -0.19 5.52
CA PHE A 67 -5.95 0.98 5.16
C PHE A 67 -7.30 0.58 4.53
N GLY A 68 -8.30 1.44 4.71
CA GLY A 68 -9.61 1.33 4.07
C GLY A 68 -10.75 1.09 5.06
N ALA A 69 -11.97 1.09 4.54
CA ALA A 69 -13.18 0.78 5.30
C ALA A 69 -13.57 -0.69 5.03
N TRP A 70 -14.64 -0.93 4.28
CA TRP A 70 -15.09 -2.26 3.91
C TRP A 70 -14.08 -3.05 3.08
N SER A 71 -13.21 -2.34 2.34
CA SER A 71 -12.15 -2.94 1.52
C SER A 71 -11.08 -3.69 2.32
N ARG A 72 -11.04 -3.53 3.65
CA ARG A 72 -10.15 -4.31 4.55
C ARG A 72 -10.43 -5.81 4.48
N ALA A 73 -11.68 -6.18 4.17
CA ALA A 73 -12.11 -7.57 4.04
C ALA A 73 -11.73 -8.22 2.70
N HIS A 74 -11.18 -7.47 1.74
CA HIS A 74 -10.66 -8.06 0.50
C HIS A 74 -9.38 -8.88 0.77
N ALA A 75 -9.12 -9.83 -0.12
CA ALA A 75 -7.95 -10.70 -0.04
C ALA A 75 -6.65 -9.88 -0.12
N GLN A 76 -6.52 -9.05 -1.15
CA GLN A 76 -5.46 -8.05 -1.26
C GLN A 76 -5.90 -6.79 -0.50
N LYS A 77 -5.19 -6.44 0.59
CA LYS A 77 -5.54 -5.28 1.42
C LYS A 77 -4.77 -4.05 0.96
N SER A 78 -5.34 -2.89 1.20
CA SER A 78 -4.64 -1.62 1.04
C SER A 78 -3.72 -1.38 2.25
N PHE A 79 -2.62 -0.68 2.03
CA PHE A 79 -1.70 -0.27 3.08
C PHE A 79 -1.67 1.24 3.20
N SER A 80 -1.41 1.73 4.40
CA SER A 80 -0.85 3.06 4.62
C SER A 80 0.57 2.92 5.17
N LEU A 81 1.51 3.59 4.52
CA LEU A 81 2.91 3.71 4.90
C LEU A 81 3.08 5.01 5.67
N HIS A 82 3.67 4.93 6.87
CA HIS A 82 3.83 6.06 7.77
C HIS A 82 5.33 6.31 8.00
N ALA A 83 5.81 7.46 7.56
CA ALA A 83 7.10 7.97 8.02
C ALA A 83 6.90 8.56 9.41
N ARG A 84 7.61 8.03 10.40
CA ARG A 84 7.54 8.49 11.79
C ARG A 84 8.92 8.47 12.39
N GLY A 85 9.22 9.50 13.20
CA GLY A 85 10.48 9.61 13.91
C GLY A 85 10.79 8.45 14.87
N GLU A 86 9.78 7.65 15.25
CA GLU A 86 9.99 6.44 16.05
C GLU A 86 10.63 5.28 15.25
N TYR A 87 10.51 5.29 13.92
CA TYR A 87 11.16 4.31 13.04
C TYR A 87 12.44 4.84 12.41
N GLY A 88 12.57 6.17 12.27
CA GLY A 88 13.74 6.83 11.69
C GLY A 88 13.37 8.21 11.19
N GLU A 89 13.06 8.31 9.89
CA GLU A 89 12.68 9.57 9.26
C GLU A 89 11.20 9.90 9.48
N LYS A 90 10.90 11.20 9.61
CA LYS A 90 9.53 11.69 9.82
C LYS A 90 8.76 11.87 8.53
N GLU A 91 9.46 11.98 7.40
CA GLU A 91 8.88 12.24 6.09
C GLU A 91 9.62 11.40 5.03
N ILE A 92 8.91 11.03 3.97
CA ILE A 92 9.49 10.49 2.74
C ILE A 92 9.87 11.69 1.87
N GLU A 93 11.14 12.06 1.85
CA GLU A 93 11.68 13.15 1.02
C GLU A 93 11.93 12.66 -0.42
N TYR A 94 10.85 12.38 -1.17
CA TYR A 94 10.95 11.91 -2.55
C TYR A 94 9.73 12.32 -3.37
N ASP A 95 9.97 12.83 -4.59
CA ASP A 95 8.91 13.23 -5.51
C ASP A 95 8.23 12.02 -6.17
N ILE A 96 7.41 11.31 -5.40
CA ILE A 96 6.70 10.09 -5.80
C ILE A 96 5.76 10.35 -7.00
N PHE A 97 5.19 11.54 -7.11
CA PHE A 97 4.16 11.83 -8.11
C PHE A 97 4.66 12.64 -9.30
N HIS A 98 5.84 13.28 -9.25
CA HIS A 98 6.47 14.10 -10.31
C HIS A 98 5.67 15.35 -10.76
N TYR A 99 4.34 15.35 -10.64
CA TYR A 99 3.43 16.43 -11.01
C TYR A 99 2.75 17.10 -9.80
N SER A 100 3.16 16.74 -8.57
CA SER A 100 2.63 17.33 -7.34
C SER A 100 3.56 18.45 -6.85
N PRO A 101 3.03 19.57 -6.32
CA PRO A 101 3.86 20.56 -5.63
C PRO A 101 4.39 20.04 -4.28
N VAL A 102 3.83 18.94 -3.76
CA VAL A 102 4.25 18.31 -2.51
C VAL A 102 5.26 17.22 -2.84
N LYS A 103 6.45 17.34 -2.27
CA LYS A 103 7.58 16.42 -2.47
C LYS A 103 7.90 15.57 -1.24
N ASP A 104 7.38 15.97 -0.09
CA ASP A 104 7.63 15.32 1.18
C ASP A 104 6.32 14.77 1.75
N PHE A 105 6.35 13.54 2.25
CA PHE A 105 5.14 12.82 2.66
C PHE A 105 5.33 12.13 4.01
N GLU A 106 4.51 12.50 5.00
CA GLU A 106 4.40 11.72 6.26
C GLU A 106 3.64 10.40 6.05
N THR A 107 2.68 10.37 5.13
CA THR A 107 1.87 9.18 4.85
C THR A 107 1.56 9.01 3.39
N VAL A 108 1.78 7.79 2.90
CA VAL A 108 1.45 7.35 1.54
C VAL A 108 0.55 6.14 1.61
N VAL A 109 -0.48 6.08 0.77
CA VAL A 109 -1.45 4.97 0.74
C VAL A 109 -1.24 4.14 -0.51
N LEU A 110 -1.17 2.82 -0.35
CA LEU A 110 -1.18 1.83 -1.42
C LEU A 110 -2.57 1.22 -1.47
N ARG A 111 -3.36 1.58 -2.49
CA ARG A 111 -4.79 1.27 -2.54
C ARG A 111 -5.13 0.25 -3.62
N ASN A 112 -5.94 -0.73 -3.26
CA ASN A 112 -6.41 -1.82 -4.13
C ASN A 112 -7.63 -1.47 -5.02
N GLY A 113 -8.01 -0.20 -5.11
CA GLY A 113 -9.25 0.22 -5.80
C GLY A 113 -10.50 0.29 -4.90
N GLY A 114 -10.52 -0.32 -3.72
CA GLY A 114 -11.64 -0.21 -2.77
C GLY A 114 -12.92 -0.90 -3.26
N ASN A 115 -14.07 -0.20 -3.29
CA ASN A 115 -15.36 -0.79 -3.73
C ASN A 115 -15.35 -1.23 -5.20
N ASP A 116 -14.46 -0.66 -6.01
CA ASP A 116 -14.28 -1.06 -7.40
C ASP A 116 -13.27 -2.20 -7.56
N PHE A 117 -12.79 -2.84 -6.48
CA PHE A 117 -11.72 -3.87 -6.50
C PHE A 117 -11.84 -4.85 -7.69
N LEU A 118 -13.02 -5.43 -7.95
CA LEU A 118 -13.21 -6.37 -9.06
C LEU A 118 -13.25 -5.69 -10.44
N ASN A 119 -13.90 -4.54 -10.56
CA ASN A 119 -13.98 -3.79 -11.81
C ASN A 119 -12.66 -3.11 -12.17
N SER A 120 -11.94 -2.60 -11.18
CA SER A 120 -10.62 -1.98 -11.29
C SER A 120 -9.55 -2.99 -11.64
N ASN A 121 -9.57 -4.22 -11.11
CA ASN A 121 -8.59 -5.25 -11.49
C ASN A 121 -8.75 -5.71 -12.95
N ILE A 122 -9.99 -5.95 -13.42
CA ILE A 122 -10.26 -6.29 -14.83
C ILE A 122 -9.96 -5.10 -15.74
N ARG A 123 -10.31 -3.89 -15.29
CA ARG A 123 -9.98 -2.67 -16.00
C ARG A 123 -8.48 -2.40 -15.98
N ASP A 124 -7.71 -2.80 -14.97
CA ASP A 124 -6.25 -2.63 -14.92
C ASP A 124 -5.52 -3.57 -15.88
N GLU A 125 -5.99 -4.81 -16.06
CA GLU A 125 -5.47 -5.72 -17.09
C GLU A 125 -5.66 -5.12 -18.51
N PHE A 126 -6.75 -4.39 -18.72
CA PHE A 126 -7.04 -3.65 -19.95
C PHE A 126 -6.35 -2.26 -20.01
N MET A 127 -6.26 -1.55 -18.89
CA MET A 127 -5.69 -0.20 -18.78
C MET A 127 -4.16 -0.24 -18.81
N THR A 128 -3.50 -1.33 -18.40
CA THR A 128 -2.06 -1.51 -18.63
C THR A 128 -1.73 -1.40 -20.12
N SER A 129 -2.67 -1.73 -21.01
CA SER A 129 -2.50 -1.55 -22.47
C SER A 129 -2.90 -0.15 -22.99
N LEU A 130 -3.65 0.64 -22.22
CA LEU A 130 -4.20 1.95 -22.62
C LEU A 130 -3.58 3.16 -21.90
N VAL A 131 -2.93 2.94 -20.75
CA VAL A 131 -2.34 3.99 -19.90
C VAL A 131 -1.06 4.58 -20.50
N ASP A 132 -0.51 4.00 -21.57
CA ASP A 132 0.52 4.68 -22.37
C ASP A 132 0.00 5.99 -23.01
N ASP A 133 -1.32 6.17 -23.17
CA ASP A 133 -1.89 7.28 -23.97
C ASP A 133 -2.94 8.17 -23.28
N LEU A 134 -3.33 7.92 -22.02
CA LEU A 134 -4.46 8.64 -21.41
C LEU A 134 -4.08 9.44 -20.16
N ASN A 135 -3.92 10.74 -20.39
CA ASN A 135 -3.77 11.82 -19.42
C ASN A 135 -5.08 12.03 -18.63
N ILE A 136 -5.33 11.18 -17.62
CA ILE A 136 -6.51 11.26 -16.75
C ILE A 136 -6.23 12.11 -15.51
N ASP A 137 -7.16 13.03 -15.26
CA ASP A 137 -7.12 14.22 -14.40
C ASP A 137 -6.84 13.97 -12.89
N HIS A 138 -5.71 14.51 -12.42
CA HIS A 138 -5.36 15.12 -11.13
C HIS A 138 -6.04 14.71 -9.80
N GLN A 139 -6.04 13.44 -9.43
CA GLN A 139 -5.68 13.08 -8.04
C GLN A 139 -4.47 12.19 -8.09
N ALA A 140 -3.36 12.64 -7.50
CA ALA A 140 -2.06 11.96 -7.43
C ALA A 140 -2.23 10.43 -7.28
N TYR A 141 -2.19 9.74 -8.41
CA TYR A 141 -2.52 8.34 -8.59
C TYR A 141 -1.43 7.75 -9.47
N ARG A 142 -0.70 6.79 -8.91
CA ARG A 142 0.43 6.17 -9.59
C ARG A 142 0.34 4.65 -9.40
N PRO A 143 0.06 3.86 -10.45
CA PRO A 143 0.03 2.40 -10.33
C PRO A 143 1.43 1.88 -9.95
N SER A 144 1.49 0.86 -9.10
CA SER A 144 2.73 0.29 -8.59
C SER A 144 2.62 -1.22 -8.41
N VAL A 145 3.74 -1.90 -8.59
CA VAL A 145 3.88 -3.32 -8.25
C VAL A 145 4.32 -3.45 -6.79
N ILE A 146 3.65 -4.30 -6.03
CA ILE A 146 3.94 -4.50 -4.61
C ILE A 146 4.59 -5.86 -4.39
N TYR A 147 5.65 -5.87 -3.59
CA TYR A 147 6.23 -7.07 -3.01
C TYR A 147 6.13 -7.00 -1.49
N LEU A 148 5.74 -8.11 -0.86
CA LEU A 148 5.76 -8.28 0.60
C LEU A 148 6.76 -9.37 0.94
N ASN A 149 7.80 -9.04 1.72
CA ASN A 149 8.86 -9.97 2.11
C ASN A 149 9.47 -10.75 0.91
N GLY A 150 9.65 -10.07 -0.22
CA GLY A 150 10.18 -10.65 -1.46
C GLY A 150 9.18 -11.38 -2.34
N GLU A 151 7.94 -11.60 -1.88
CA GLU A 151 6.89 -12.27 -2.66
C GLU A 151 6.01 -11.26 -3.39
N TYR A 152 5.66 -11.55 -4.64
CA TYR A 152 4.77 -10.70 -5.44
C TYR A 152 3.38 -10.64 -4.81
N TRP A 153 2.91 -9.44 -4.51
CA TRP A 153 1.62 -9.21 -3.83
C TRP A 153 0.55 -8.57 -4.72
N GLY A 154 0.90 -8.25 -5.97
CA GLY A 154 -0.01 -7.68 -6.94
C GLY A 154 0.16 -6.18 -7.15
N LEU A 155 -0.78 -5.61 -7.89
CA LEU A 155 -0.81 -4.19 -8.22
C LEU A 155 -1.58 -3.43 -7.16
N LEU A 156 -1.04 -2.31 -6.69
CA LEU A 156 -1.74 -1.31 -5.89
C LEU A 156 -1.44 0.07 -6.45
N HIS A 157 -2.33 1.02 -6.19
CA HIS A 157 -2.12 2.39 -6.61
C HIS A 157 -1.63 3.25 -5.46
N ILE A 158 -0.51 3.93 -5.67
CA ILE A 158 0.01 4.92 -4.77
C ILE A 158 -0.90 6.15 -4.81
N ARG A 159 -1.32 6.59 -3.63
CA ARG A 159 -2.13 7.79 -3.44
C ARG A 159 -1.60 8.61 -2.27
N LYS A 160 -1.70 9.93 -2.41
CA LYS A 160 -1.49 10.85 -1.30
C LYS A 160 -2.61 10.66 -0.26
N ASN A 161 -2.25 10.54 1.02
CA ASN A 161 -3.22 10.69 2.09
C ASN A 161 -3.51 12.20 2.30
N LYS A 162 -4.78 12.59 2.33
CA LYS A 162 -5.18 14.00 2.44
C LYS A 162 -4.84 14.60 3.80
#